data_AF-A0A5D0WSQ7-F1
#
_entry.id   AF-A0A5D0WSQ7-F1
#
_cell.length_a   1.000
_cell.length_b   1.000
_cell.length_c   1.000
_cell.angle_alpha   90.00
_cell.angle_beta   90.00
_cell.angle_gamma   90.00
#
_symmetry.space_group_name_H-M   'P 1'
#
loop_
_entity.id
_entity.type
_entity.pdbx_description
1 polymer ?
#
loop_
_entity_poly.entity_id
_entity_poly.type
_entity_poly.pdbx_seq_one_letter_code
_entity_poly.pdbx_strand_id
1 'polypeptide(L)'
;MNGHITINARRISVAGFSFLFAYILSFQFEGQVLYSLLDLRGTDVDRYILAAIIAHFAGLFTCGLFVKSQAAARSMMLGGMGLCLAASVPFFFAPSSLWLSGLIFSGYFSGCAVAAWGFFLRAFTPKNERIKSCADVLIYSNLLMIAVNVFAMNRSPFIGLSLSMLCLVIGIAFIWMLPLGQENEQDKTFKNKTHGGIKNQLILLCFFVFIITINSGLMYQVINPAFEHLTGLVSWYWAVPYIVALVIMRNLPMKAKRSRILYIGMAMIIGAFISFMLLGRNTSDYLTVDTLMLGACGIFDLFWWSILGEMLDYSDNPTQTFGIGLSANVFGILCGGVLGMAVTSMGLPGAEVAVIALTVVCVTLVMLPPLNHQLVLLLKSHAYLAAYDNMSQSQQTDIVRQTKTLDPLTVREQEVLQLILSGKSNREIAGALFISESTVKTHARNIFSKYDVGSRAELISTLLKNQRVE
;
A
#
# COMPACT_ATOMS: atom_id res chain seq x y z
N MET A 1 30.04 5.86 13.73
CA MET A 1 30.20 4.97 12.56
C MET A 1 28.89 4.36 12.05
N ASN A 2 27.98 3.90 12.91
CA ASN A 2 26.73 3.22 12.47
C ASN A 2 25.76 4.08 11.64
N GLY A 3 25.70 5.40 11.84
CA GLY A 3 24.79 6.30 11.10
C GLY A 3 25.09 6.47 9.61
N HIS A 4 26.38 6.39 9.21
CA HIS A 4 26.75 6.50 7.80
C HIS A 4 26.37 5.24 7.01
N ILE A 5 26.49 4.07 7.64
CA ILE A 5 26.17 2.77 7.03
C ILE A 5 24.66 2.64 6.80
N THR A 6 23.84 3.07 7.76
CA THR A 6 22.37 3.01 7.65
C THR A 6 21.81 3.97 6.59
N ILE A 7 22.35 5.19 6.49
CA ILE A 7 21.98 6.15 5.43
C ILE A 7 22.32 5.59 4.04
N ASN A 8 23.49 4.95 3.90
CA ASN A 8 23.89 4.35 2.64
C ASN A 8 22.98 3.15 2.28
N ALA A 9 22.72 2.24 3.22
CA ALA A 9 21.84 1.08 3.02
C ALA A 9 20.40 1.48 2.63
N ARG A 10 19.86 2.56 3.23
CA ARG A 10 18.56 3.11 2.86
C ARG A 10 18.51 3.54 1.40
N ARG A 11 19.50 4.33 0.95
CA ARG A 11 19.55 4.83 -0.44
C ARG A 11 19.71 3.69 -1.44
N ILE A 12 20.56 2.71 -1.14
CA ILE A 12 20.74 1.49 -1.94
C ILE A 12 19.43 0.70 -2.04
N SER A 13 18.72 0.53 -0.92
CA SER A 13 17.43 -0.19 -0.87
C SER A 13 16.35 0.50 -1.71
N VAL A 14 16.24 1.83 -1.57
CA VAL A 14 15.31 2.65 -2.36
C VAL A 14 15.66 2.54 -3.85
N ALA A 15 16.92 2.72 -4.23
CA ALA A 15 17.35 2.63 -5.62
C ALA A 15 17.06 1.26 -6.24
N GLY A 16 17.46 0.17 -5.57
CA GLY A 16 17.23 -1.20 -6.06
C GLY A 16 15.75 -1.51 -6.27
N PHE A 17 14.90 -1.07 -5.34
CA PHE A 17 13.46 -1.23 -5.46
C PHE A 17 12.84 -0.34 -6.55
N SER A 18 13.27 0.92 -6.68
CA SER A 18 12.81 1.82 -7.75
C SER A 18 13.04 1.25 -9.14
N PHE A 19 14.19 0.62 -9.37
CA PHE A 19 14.50 -0.03 -10.65
C PHE A 19 13.65 -1.28 -10.92
N LEU A 20 13.40 -2.11 -9.91
CA LEU A 20 12.44 -3.23 -10.01
C LEU A 20 11.04 -2.71 -10.36
N PHE A 21 10.57 -1.70 -9.64
CA PHE A 21 9.23 -1.15 -9.83
C PHE A 21 9.09 -0.45 -11.19
N ALA A 22 10.14 0.22 -11.69
CA ALA A 22 10.17 0.77 -13.03
C ALA A 22 10.02 -0.31 -14.12
N TYR A 23 10.66 -1.48 -13.96
CA TYR A 23 10.46 -2.61 -14.87
C TYR A 23 8.99 -3.08 -14.86
N ILE A 24 8.41 -3.24 -13.66
CA ILE A 24 7.03 -3.69 -13.52
C ILE A 24 6.06 -2.71 -14.20
N LEU A 25 6.22 -1.41 -13.93
CA LEU A 25 5.35 -0.36 -14.45
C LEU A 25 5.54 -0.09 -15.96
N SER A 26 6.71 -0.36 -16.53
CA SER A 26 6.97 -0.11 -17.96
C SER A 26 6.65 -1.30 -18.85
N PHE A 27 6.91 -2.53 -18.39
CA PHE A 27 6.75 -3.73 -19.20
C PHE A 27 5.66 -4.68 -18.68
N GLN A 28 5.60 -4.96 -17.39
CA GLN A 28 4.87 -6.14 -16.94
C GLN A 28 3.37 -5.93 -16.63
N PHE A 29 3.04 -4.75 -16.11
CA PHE A 29 1.67 -4.34 -15.81
C PHE A 29 1.03 -3.70 -17.04
N GLU A 30 0.16 -2.71 -16.83
CA GLU A 30 -0.36 -1.73 -17.80
C GLU A 30 0.74 -0.86 -18.47
N GLY A 31 1.93 -1.41 -18.67
CA GLY A 31 3.11 -0.73 -19.15
C GLY A 31 3.14 -0.60 -20.67
N GLN A 32 3.46 0.59 -21.15
CA GLN A 32 3.43 0.92 -22.58
C GLN A 32 4.38 0.06 -23.43
N VAL A 33 5.44 -0.52 -22.82
CA VAL A 33 6.36 -1.41 -23.55
C VAL A 33 5.64 -2.68 -23.98
N LEU A 34 4.89 -3.33 -23.09
CA LEU A 34 4.18 -4.56 -23.43
C LEU A 34 2.99 -4.27 -24.34
N TYR A 35 2.23 -3.22 -24.07
CA TYR A 35 1.17 -2.75 -24.98
C TYR A 35 1.69 -2.58 -26.41
N SER A 36 2.77 -1.83 -26.58
CA SER A 36 3.34 -1.57 -27.91
C SER A 36 3.91 -2.83 -28.58
N LEU A 37 4.44 -3.79 -27.79
CA LEU A 37 4.93 -5.07 -28.32
C LEU A 37 3.80 -5.99 -28.78
N LEU A 38 2.71 -6.07 -28.00
CA LEU A 38 1.54 -6.90 -28.32
C LEU A 38 0.81 -6.34 -29.55
N ASP A 39 0.65 -5.02 -29.62
CA ASP A 39 0.03 -4.34 -30.76
C ASP A 39 0.85 -4.53 -32.05
N LEU A 40 2.18 -4.35 -31.99
CA LEU A 40 3.08 -4.60 -33.12
C LEU A 40 3.03 -6.04 -33.65
N ARG A 41 2.58 -7.00 -32.84
CA ARG A 41 2.45 -8.42 -33.22
C ARG A 41 1.00 -8.87 -33.46
N GLY A 42 0.01 -7.97 -33.32
CA GLY A 42 -1.41 -8.29 -33.52
C GLY A 42 -1.94 -9.36 -32.57
N THR A 43 -1.43 -9.41 -31.34
CA THR A 43 -1.85 -10.38 -30.31
C THR A 43 -2.87 -9.77 -29.36
N ASP A 44 -3.75 -10.62 -28.82
CA ASP A 44 -4.73 -10.26 -27.78
C ASP A 44 -4.06 -9.59 -26.57
N VAL A 45 -4.32 -8.30 -26.35
CA VAL A 45 -3.64 -7.49 -25.34
C VAL A 45 -4.16 -7.82 -23.93
N ASP A 46 -5.48 -7.88 -23.79
CA ASP A 46 -6.19 -8.03 -22.52
C ASP A 46 -5.79 -9.34 -21.83
N ARG A 47 -5.68 -10.43 -22.59
CA ARG A 47 -5.32 -11.74 -22.05
C ARG A 47 -3.94 -11.75 -21.39
N TYR A 48 -2.94 -11.11 -22.01
CA TYR A 48 -1.56 -11.13 -21.50
C TYR A 48 -1.41 -10.25 -20.26
N ILE A 49 -2.00 -9.05 -20.29
CA ILE A 49 -1.96 -8.10 -19.19
C ILE A 49 -2.71 -8.66 -17.98
N LEU A 50 -3.92 -9.19 -18.16
CA LEU A 50 -4.69 -9.80 -17.08
C LEU A 50 -3.94 -10.97 -16.43
N ALA A 51 -3.30 -11.83 -17.22
CA ALA A 51 -2.50 -12.93 -16.71
C ALA A 51 -1.30 -12.45 -15.87
N ALA A 52 -0.61 -11.39 -16.32
CA ALA A 52 0.50 -10.79 -15.59
C ALA A 52 0.04 -10.17 -14.26
N ILE A 53 -1.07 -9.44 -14.26
CA ILE A 53 -1.65 -8.80 -13.07
C ILE A 53 -2.08 -9.84 -12.03
N ILE A 54 -2.79 -10.89 -12.45
CA ILE A 54 -3.23 -11.99 -11.56
C ILE A 54 -2.02 -12.70 -10.96
N ALA A 55 -1.00 -13.00 -11.77
CA ALA A 55 0.21 -13.65 -11.29
C ALA A 55 0.96 -12.77 -10.28
N HIS A 56 1.06 -11.46 -10.54
CA HIS A 56 1.67 -10.51 -9.61
C HIS A 56 0.92 -10.38 -8.29
N PHE A 57 -0.42 -10.32 -8.34
CA PHE A 57 -1.26 -10.40 -7.15
C PHE A 57 -0.96 -11.67 -6.33
N ALA A 58 -0.92 -12.84 -6.98
CA ALA A 58 -0.61 -14.10 -6.32
C ALA A 58 0.78 -14.09 -5.67
N GLY A 59 1.78 -13.51 -6.35
CA GLY A 59 3.13 -13.32 -5.82
C GLY A 59 3.15 -12.46 -4.56
N LEU A 60 2.52 -11.27 -4.60
CA LEU A 60 2.41 -10.37 -3.46
C LEU A 60 1.73 -11.05 -2.26
N PHE A 61 0.61 -11.74 -2.51
CA PHE A 61 -0.21 -12.35 -1.46
C PHE A 61 0.47 -13.55 -0.79
N THR A 62 1.24 -14.34 -1.54
CA THR A 62 1.81 -15.62 -1.05
C THR A 62 3.26 -15.54 -0.58
N CYS A 63 4.04 -14.52 -0.99
CA CYS A 63 5.47 -14.41 -0.69
C CYS A 63 5.82 -14.52 0.80
N GLY A 64 4.97 -13.93 1.66
CA GLY A 64 5.14 -13.97 3.11
C GLY A 64 5.06 -15.36 3.75
N LEU A 65 4.56 -16.37 3.03
CA LEU A 65 4.47 -17.75 3.55
C LEU A 65 5.86 -18.41 3.65
N PHE A 66 6.77 -18.07 2.74
CA PHE A 66 8.10 -18.69 2.65
C PHE A 66 9.27 -17.72 2.85
N VAL A 67 9.10 -16.41 2.64
CA VAL A 67 10.12 -15.41 2.97
C VAL A 67 9.93 -14.92 4.41
N LYS A 68 10.79 -15.39 5.32
CA LYS A 68 10.70 -15.11 6.77
C LYS A 68 11.93 -14.43 7.37
N SER A 69 12.97 -14.18 6.58
CA SER A 69 14.21 -13.55 7.04
C SER A 69 14.73 -12.53 6.03
N GLN A 70 15.57 -11.60 6.50
CA GLN A 70 16.21 -10.60 5.64
C GLN A 70 17.09 -11.25 4.55
N ALA A 71 17.76 -12.37 4.86
CA ALA A 71 18.56 -13.12 3.88
C ALA A 71 17.66 -13.75 2.81
N ALA A 72 16.56 -14.39 3.20
CA ALA A 72 15.58 -14.94 2.26
C ALA A 72 14.95 -13.84 1.40
N ALA A 73 14.68 -12.66 1.97
CA ALA A 73 14.16 -11.51 1.25
C ALA A 73 15.14 -11.00 0.19
N ARG A 74 16.44 -10.91 0.51
CA ARG A 74 17.49 -10.55 -0.46
C ARG A 74 17.56 -11.55 -1.59
N SER A 75 17.60 -12.84 -1.27
CA SER A 75 17.64 -13.91 -2.28
C SER A 75 16.37 -13.91 -3.15
N MET A 76 15.20 -13.65 -2.58
CA MET A 76 13.94 -13.53 -3.32
C MET A 76 13.95 -12.34 -4.28
N MET A 77 14.45 -11.17 -3.86
CA MET A 77 14.56 -10.02 -4.74
C MET A 77 15.55 -10.28 -5.89
N LEU A 78 16.75 -10.79 -5.59
CA LEU A 78 17.77 -11.09 -6.60
C LEU A 78 17.29 -12.18 -7.59
N GLY A 79 16.79 -13.29 -7.06
CA GLY A 79 16.26 -14.39 -7.86
C GLY A 79 15.05 -13.97 -8.67
N GLY A 80 14.11 -13.24 -8.07
CA GLY A 80 12.91 -12.74 -8.74
C GLY A 80 13.23 -11.78 -9.88
N MET A 81 14.18 -10.85 -9.68
CA MET A 81 14.64 -9.95 -10.74
C MET A 81 15.38 -10.70 -11.86
N GLY A 82 16.23 -11.68 -11.52
CA GLY A 82 16.92 -12.51 -12.52
C GLY A 82 15.96 -13.35 -13.35
N LEU A 83 14.91 -13.90 -12.73
CA LEU A 83 13.86 -14.65 -13.41
C LEU A 83 13.01 -13.74 -14.31
N CYS A 84 12.68 -12.53 -13.85
CA CYS A 84 12.01 -11.54 -14.69
C CYS A 84 12.86 -11.20 -15.92
N LEU A 85 14.16 -10.97 -15.74
CA LEU A 85 15.09 -10.68 -16.84
C LEU A 85 15.11 -11.81 -17.88
N ALA A 86 15.19 -13.07 -17.44
CA ALA A 86 15.16 -14.23 -18.34
C ALA A 86 13.80 -14.37 -19.06
N ALA A 87 12.70 -14.15 -18.34
CA ALA A 87 11.34 -14.23 -18.88
C ALA A 87 11.00 -13.11 -19.87
N SER A 88 11.72 -11.99 -19.87
CA SER A 88 11.58 -10.92 -20.86
C SER A 88 12.24 -11.23 -22.20
N VAL A 89 13.26 -12.11 -22.24
CA VAL A 89 14.02 -12.42 -23.48
C VAL A 89 13.14 -12.92 -24.65
N PRO A 90 12.15 -13.82 -24.45
CA PRO A 90 11.28 -14.28 -25.53
C PRO A 90 10.55 -13.18 -26.30
N PHE A 91 10.34 -12.00 -25.70
CA PHE A 91 9.62 -10.87 -26.31
C PHE A 91 10.40 -10.15 -27.42
N PHE A 92 11.69 -10.44 -27.59
CA PHE A 92 12.46 -10.00 -28.78
C PHE A 92 12.13 -10.81 -30.04
N PHE A 93 11.59 -12.00 -29.88
CA PHE A 93 11.35 -12.94 -30.97
C PHE A 93 9.88 -12.95 -31.41
N ALA A 94 9.53 -13.84 -32.33
CA ALA A 94 8.14 -14.02 -32.75
C ALA A 94 7.26 -14.52 -31.58
N PRO A 95 5.96 -14.17 -31.57
CA PRO A 95 5.02 -14.63 -30.54
C PRO A 95 5.05 -16.16 -30.40
N SER A 96 5.14 -16.63 -29.16
CA SER A 96 5.15 -18.05 -28.81
C SER A 96 4.48 -18.26 -27.46
N SER A 97 4.20 -19.52 -27.10
CA SER A 97 3.66 -19.87 -25.77
C SER A 97 4.57 -19.42 -24.61
N LEU A 98 5.84 -19.13 -24.89
CA LEU A 98 6.80 -18.58 -23.94
C LEU A 98 6.46 -17.15 -23.49
N TRP A 99 5.71 -16.38 -24.28
CA TRP A 99 5.31 -15.03 -23.90
C TRP A 99 4.37 -15.06 -22.69
N LEU A 100 3.28 -15.83 -22.81
CA LEU A 100 2.28 -15.93 -21.75
C LEU A 100 2.86 -16.63 -20.51
N SER A 101 3.59 -17.73 -20.72
CA SER A 101 4.24 -18.46 -19.64
C SER A 101 5.29 -17.59 -18.95
N GLY A 102 6.06 -16.81 -19.72
CA GLY A 102 7.03 -15.84 -19.25
C GLY A 102 6.38 -14.78 -18.38
N LEU A 103 5.29 -14.14 -18.82
CA LEU A 103 4.58 -13.11 -18.05
C LEU A 103 3.97 -13.64 -16.75
N ILE A 104 3.39 -14.85 -16.76
CA ILE A 104 2.86 -15.47 -15.54
C ILE A 104 4.01 -15.71 -14.56
N PHE A 105 5.12 -16.27 -15.04
CA PHE A 105 6.26 -16.61 -14.20
C PHE A 105 6.93 -15.35 -13.64
N SER A 106 7.29 -14.39 -14.50
CA SER A 106 7.80 -13.10 -14.05
C SER A 106 6.78 -12.37 -13.19
N GLY A 107 5.47 -12.57 -13.41
CA GLY A 107 4.38 -11.90 -12.69
C GLY A 107 4.43 -12.27 -11.23
N TYR A 108 4.41 -13.58 -11.00
CA TYR A 108 4.54 -14.16 -9.67
C TYR A 108 5.82 -13.71 -8.97
N PHE A 109 6.98 -13.81 -9.64
CA PHE A 109 8.26 -13.52 -9.00
C PHE A 109 8.52 -12.03 -8.80
N SER A 110 8.03 -11.15 -9.68
CA SER A 110 8.07 -9.69 -9.46
C SER A 110 7.21 -9.31 -8.24
N GLY A 111 6.03 -9.91 -8.07
CA GLY A 111 5.18 -9.73 -6.89
C GLY A 111 5.88 -10.19 -5.61
N CYS A 112 6.54 -11.34 -5.66
CA CYS A 112 7.33 -11.83 -4.53
C CYS A 112 8.51 -10.90 -4.18
N ALA A 113 9.24 -10.41 -5.18
CA ALA A 113 10.34 -9.47 -5.00
C ALA A 113 9.85 -8.15 -4.40
N VAL A 114 8.69 -7.65 -4.85
CA VAL A 114 8.07 -6.44 -4.31
C VAL A 114 7.67 -6.63 -2.83
N ALA A 115 7.01 -7.73 -2.49
CA ALA A 115 6.63 -8.04 -1.12
C ALA A 115 7.88 -8.13 -0.20
N ALA A 116 8.96 -8.76 -0.68
CA ALA A 116 10.19 -8.97 0.08
C ALA A 116 10.87 -7.66 0.52
N TRP A 117 10.62 -6.56 -0.18
CA TRP A 117 11.14 -5.25 0.20
C TRP A 117 10.64 -4.75 1.56
N GLY A 118 9.52 -5.27 2.07
CA GLY A 118 9.02 -4.97 3.41
C GLY A 118 10.08 -5.16 4.51
N PHE A 119 10.96 -6.17 4.39
CA PHE A 119 12.08 -6.35 5.32
C PHE A 119 13.08 -5.19 5.27
N PHE A 120 13.46 -4.74 4.08
CA PHE A 120 14.44 -3.68 3.91
C PHE A 120 13.88 -2.29 4.25
N LEU A 121 12.59 -2.07 3.99
CA LEU A 121 11.89 -0.86 4.44
C LEU A 121 11.87 -0.77 5.97
N ARG A 122 11.60 -1.89 6.66
CA ARG A 122 11.68 -1.95 8.13
C ARG A 122 13.11 -1.78 8.63
N ALA A 123 14.07 -2.51 8.06
CA ALA A 123 15.44 -2.62 8.57
C ALA A 123 16.28 -1.35 8.34
N PHE A 124 16.14 -0.68 7.19
CA PHE A 124 17.01 0.42 6.81
C PHE A 124 16.36 1.80 6.87
N THR A 125 15.05 1.88 7.12
CA THR A 125 14.36 3.17 7.22
C THR A 125 13.75 3.39 8.61
N PRO A 126 14.19 4.43 9.34
CA PRO A 126 13.56 4.85 10.59
C PRO A 126 12.07 5.17 10.42
N LYS A 127 11.26 4.93 11.46
CA LYS A 127 9.79 5.06 11.41
C LYS A 127 9.30 6.41 10.86
N ASN A 128 9.94 7.50 11.28
CA ASN A 128 9.62 8.87 10.86
C ASN A 128 10.04 9.20 9.42
N GLU A 129 10.87 8.38 8.80
CA GLU A 129 11.38 8.58 7.43
C GLU A 129 10.80 7.60 6.42
N ARG A 130 10.00 6.61 6.84
CA ARG A 130 9.39 5.61 5.94
C ARG A 130 8.53 6.24 4.85
N ILE A 131 7.73 7.25 5.18
CA ILE A 131 6.96 7.99 4.17
C ILE A 131 7.87 8.60 3.10
N LYS A 132 9.05 9.12 3.46
CA LYS A 132 10.00 9.67 2.50
C LYS A 132 10.60 8.57 1.62
N SER A 133 10.97 7.42 2.19
CA SER A 133 11.45 6.28 1.40
C SER A 133 10.39 5.75 0.43
N CYS A 134 9.14 5.63 0.86
CA CYS A 134 8.02 5.24 -0.01
C CYS A 134 7.82 6.27 -1.13
N ALA A 135 7.86 7.56 -0.80
CA ALA A 135 7.75 8.63 -1.79
C ALA A 135 8.92 8.60 -2.80
N ASP A 136 10.17 8.49 -2.32
CA ASP A 136 11.36 8.40 -3.16
C ASP A 136 11.24 7.21 -4.13
N VAL A 137 10.80 6.05 -3.63
CA VAL A 137 10.56 4.87 -4.44
C VAL A 137 9.57 5.14 -5.56
N LEU A 138 8.39 5.67 -5.23
CA LEU A 138 7.31 5.92 -6.18
C LEU A 138 7.68 7.02 -7.18
N ILE A 139 8.40 8.07 -6.75
CA ILE A 139 8.87 9.15 -7.62
C ILE A 139 9.90 8.59 -8.62
N TYR A 140 10.95 7.92 -8.14
CA TYR A 140 12.03 7.45 -9.01
C TYR A 140 11.56 6.36 -9.97
N SER A 141 10.70 5.44 -9.53
CA SER A 141 10.16 4.40 -10.41
C SER A 141 9.30 4.98 -11.52
N ASN A 142 8.46 5.98 -11.24
CA ASN A 142 7.63 6.64 -12.24
C ASN A 142 8.46 7.50 -13.20
N LEU A 143 9.50 8.20 -12.73
CA LEU A 143 10.41 8.93 -13.61
C LEU A 143 11.15 7.99 -14.57
N LEU A 144 11.64 6.85 -14.08
CA LEU A 144 12.28 5.82 -14.91
C LEU A 144 11.27 5.21 -15.90
N MET A 145 10.05 4.91 -15.45
CA MET A 145 8.97 4.42 -16.30
C MET A 145 8.66 5.39 -17.45
N ILE A 146 8.51 6.70 -17.18
CA ILE A 146 8.30 7.71 -18.23
C ILE A 146 9.43 7.66 -19.24
N ALA A 147 10.69 7.63 -18.78
CA ALA A 147 11.84 7.56 -19.68
C ALA A 147 11.78 6.30 -20.57
N VAL A 148 11.53 5.13 -20.00
CA VAL A 148 11.41 3.86 -20.75
C VAL A 148 10.27 3.93 -21.77
N ASN A 149 9.09 4.40 -21.36
CA ASN A 149 7.89 4.46 -22.20
C ASN A 149 8.07 5.42 -23.38
N VAL A 150 8.69 6.59 -23.16
CA VAL A 150 8.99 7.56 -24.23
C VAL A 150 9.88 6.95 -25.31
N PHE A 151 10.88 6.15 -24.94
CA PHE A 151 11.71 5.41 -25.90
C PHE A 151 10.94 4.28 -26.61
N ALA A 152 10.08 3.57 -25.88
CA ALA A 152 9.25 2.51 -26.43
C ALA A 152 8.32 3.03 -27.54
N MET A 153 7.65 4.16 -27.29
CA MET A 153 6.64 4.72 -28.19
C MET A 153 7.23 5.52 -29.36
N ASN A 154 8.31 6.30 -29.13
CA ASN A 154 8.84 7.19 -30.17
C ASN A 154 9.95 6.57 -31.03
N ARG A 155 10.59 5.49 -30.57
CA ARG A 155 11.72 4.87 -31.29
C ARG A 155 11.44 3.43 -31.66
N SER A 156 11.27 2.56 -30.67
CA SER A 156 10.96 1.15 -30.91
C SER A 156 10.55 0.46 -29.60
N PRO A 157 9.52 -0.39 -29.60
CA PRO A 157 9.14 -1.18 -28.43
C PRO A 157 10.28 -2.08 -27.91
N PHE A 158 11.16 -2.56 -28.80
CA PHE A 158 12.33 -3.37 -28.42
C PHE A 158 13.40 -2.57 -27.67
N ILE A 159 13.54 -1.27 -27.96
CA ILE A 159 14.43 -0.38 -27.19
C ILE A 159 13.84 -0.17 -25.80
N GLY A 160 12.52 0.04 -25.72
CA GLY A 160 11.79 0.11 -24.44
C GLY A 160 12.01 -1.15 -23.59
N LEU A 161 11.86 -2.34 -24.18
CA LEU A 161 12.12 -3.62 -23.53
C LEU A 161 13.57 -3.73 -23.03
N SER A 162 14.53 -3.35 -23.88
CA SER A 162 15.96 -3.39 -23.52
C SER A 162 16.27 -2.47 -22.34
N LEU A 163 15.70 -1.26 -22.31
CA LEU A 163 15.85 -0.32 -21.19
C LEU A 163 15.17 -0.83 -19.92
N SER A 164 13.99 -1.45 -20.03
CA SER A 164 13.30 -2.08 -18.90
C SER A 164 14.11 -3.24 -18.30
N MET A 165 14.73 -4.06 -19.14
CA MET A 165 15.66 -5.11 -18.72
C MET A 165 16.94 -4.53 -18.08
N LEU A 166 17.46 -3.42 -18.60
CA LEU A 166 18.59 -2.72 -17.99
C LEU A 166 18.25 -2.22 -16.57
N CYS A 167 17.01 -1.75 -16.34
CA CYS A 167 16.55 -1.43 -14.99
C CYS A 167 16.69 -2.64 -14.06
N LEU A 168 16.29 -3.85 -14.48
CA LEU A 168 16.48 -5.05 -13.65
C LEU A 168 17.95 -5.32 -13.33
N VAL A 169 18.86 -5.20 -14.31
CA VAL A 169 20.30 -5.42 -14.08
C VAL A 169 20.86 -4.41 -13.06
N ILE A 170 20.52 -3.14 -13.20
CA ILE A 170 20.95 -2.09 -12.27
C ILE A 170 20.34 -2.33 -10.87
N GLY A 171 19.06 -2.69 -10.81
CA GLY A 171 18.39 -3.00 -9.56
C GLY A 171 19.00 -4.22 -8.84
N ILE A 172 19.35 -5.28 -9.58
CA ILE A 172 20.08 -6.44 -9.05
C ILE A 172 21.42 -5.99 -8.43
N ALA A 173 22.17 -5.12 -9.11
CA ALA A 173 23.43 -4.60 -8.57
C ALA A 173 23.23 -3.87 -7.24
N PHE A 174 22.22 -3.00 -7.12
CA PHE A 174 21.90 -2.32 -5.87
C PHE A 174 21.47 -3.28 -4.76
N ILE A 175 20.56 -4.23 -5.05
CA ILE A 175 20.12 -5.22 -4.05
C ILE A 175 21.29 -6.15 -3.64
N TRP A 176 22.21 -6.42 -4.55
CA TRP A 176 23.43 -7.16 -4.24
C TRP A 176 24.35 -6.38 -3.30
N MET A 177 24.38 -5.05 -3.36
CA MET A 177 25.17 -4.22 -2.45
C MET A 177 24.55 -4.08 -1.05
N LEU A 178 23.32 -4.55 -0.82
CA LEU A 178 22.69 -4.42 0.49
C LEU A 178 23.39 -5.25 1.57
N PRO A 179 23.72 -4.64 2.71
CA PRO A 179 24.29 -5.38 3.83
C PRO A 179 23.25 -6.36 4.40
N LEU A 180 23.68 -7.55 4.78
CA LEU A 180 22.88 -8.45 5.61
C LEU A 180 23.11 -8.03 7.06
N GLY A 181 22.11 -7.41 7.69
CA GLY A 181 22.19 -6.98 9.08
C GLY A 181 22.11 -8.17 10.03
N GLN A 182 22.90 -8.16 11.11
CA GLN A 182 22.59 -8.94 12.31
C GLN A 182 21.30 -8.36 12.91
N GLU A 183 20.32 -9.20 13.24
CA GLU A 183 19.11 -8.76 13.95
C GLU A 183 19.50 -7.95 15.20
N ASN A 184 19.13 -6.67 15.27
CA ASN A 184 19.37 -5.83 16.45
C ASN A 184 18.79 -6.52 17.70
N GLU A 185 19.54 -6.56 18.80
CA GLU A 185 19.06 -7.15 20.07
C GLU A 185 17.78 -6.46 20.60
N GLN A 186 17.56 -5.18 20.28
CA GLN A 186 16.33 -4.45 20.54
C GLN A 186 15.10 -5.01 19.79
N ASP A 187 15.29 -5.58 18.61
CA ASP A 187 14.21 -6.16 17.78
C ASP A 187 13.84 -7.57 18.28
N LYS A 188 14.81 -8.31 18.85
CA LYS A 188 14.57 -9.59 19.55
C LYS A 188 13.77 -9.41 20.85
N THR A 189 14.02 -8.34 21.59
CA THR A 189 13.27 -8.04 22.83
C THR A 189 11.84 -7.58 22.55
N PHE A 190 11.62 -6.84 21.44
CA PHE A 190 10.28 -6.43 21.00
C PHE A 190 9.45 -7.62 20.49
N LYS A 191 10.04 -8.51 19.66
CA LYS A 191 9.38 -9.73 19.15
C LYS A 191 8.90 -10.69 20.24
N ASN A 192 9.64 -10.82 21.34
CA ASN A 192 9.32 -11.81 22.37
C ASN A 192 8.12 -11.43 23.28
N LYS A 193 7.60 -10.20 23.22
CA LYS A 193 6.58 -9.73 24.18
C LYS A 193 5.23 -9.32 23.58
N THR A 194 5.14 -8.89 22.31
CA THR A 194 3.86 -8.49 21.71
C THR A 194 3.11 -9.68 21.11
N HIS A 195 2.28 -10.36 21.90
CA HIS A 195 1.42 -11.47 21.45
C HIS A 195 0.06 -11.04 20.85
N GLY A 196 -0.07 -9.79 20.39
CA GLY A 196 -1.29 -9.27 19.77
C GLY A 196 -1.16 -9.17 18.25
N GLY A 197 -1.69 -10.15 17.51
CA GLY A 197 -1.61 -10.18 16.05
C GLY A 197 -2.27 -8.96 15.39
N ILE A 198 -1.55 -8.28 14.49
CA ILE A 198 -2.02 -7.10 13.72
C ILE A 198 -3.02 -7.42 12.59
N LYS A 199 -3.63 -8.60 12.63
CA LYS A 199 -4.45 -9.13 11.54
C LYS A 199 -5.65 -8.23 11.25
N ASN A 200 -6.31 -7.72 12.29
CA ASN A 200 -7.50 -6.89 12.13
C ASN A 200 -7.17 -5.53 11.50
N GLN A 201 -6.03 -4.94 11.87
CA GLN A 201 -5.51 -3.69 11.27
C GLN A 201 -5.19 -3.91 9.80
N LEU A 202 -4.57 -5.05 9.48
CA LEU A 202 -4.16 -5.35 8.12
C LEU A 202 -5.38 -5.58 7.23
N ILE A 203 -6.38 -6.31 7.71
CA ILE A 203 -7.66 -6.49 7.01
C ILE A 203 -8.33 -5.14 6.78
N LEU A 204 -8.39 -4.28 7.80
CA LEU A 204 -9.02 -2.97 7.67
C LEU A 204 -8.26 -2.06 6.68
N LEU A 205 -6.92 -2.08 6.71
CA LEU A 205 -6.09 -1.40 5.73
C LEU A 205 -6.32 -1.96 4.32
N CYS A 206 -6.39 -3.29 4.16
CA CYS A 206 -6.67 -3.91 2.87
C CYS A 206 -8.03 -3.48 2.33
N PHE A 207 -9.05 -3.42 3.18
CA PHE A 207 -10.37 -2.92 2.80
C PHE A 207 -10.33 -1.44 2.40
N PHE A 208 -9.56 -0.63 3.13
CA PHE A 208 -9.34 0.79 2.81
C PHE A 208 -8.66 0.97 1.45
N VAL A 209 -7.57 0.24 1.22
CA VAL A 209 -6.84 0.27 -0.05
C VAL A 209 -7.73 -0.23 -1.19
N PHE A 210 -8.46 -1.33 -1.00
CA PHE A 210 -9.40 -1.87 -1.98
C PHE A 210 -10.47 -0.84 -2.40
N ILE A 211 -11.11 -0.18 -1.43
CA ILE A 211 -12.15 0.84 -1.69
C ILE A 211 -11.60 2.02 -2.49
N ILE A 212 -10.36 2.44 -2.24
CA ILE A 212 -9.77 3.55 -2.99
C ILE A 212 -9.41 3.12 -4.41
N THR A 213 -8.80 1.94 -4.54
CA THR A 213 -8.14 1.49 -5.78
C THR A 213 -9.11 0.89 -6.80
N ILE A 214 -10.32 0.53 -6.37
CA ILE A 214 -11.43 0.19 -7.28
C ILE A 214 -11.76 1.37 -8.22
N ASN A 215 -11.63 2.61 -7.74
CA ASN A 215 -11.84 3.81 -8.56
C ASN A 215 -10.77 3.93 -9.64
N SER A 216 -9.51 3.55 -9.34
CA SER A 216 -8.43 3.53 -10.32
C SER A 216 -8.68 2.49 -11.41
N GLY A 217 -9.22 1.31 -11.08
CA GLY A 217 -9.63 0.31 -12.07
C GLY A 217 -10.74 0.83 -13.00
N LEU A 218 -11.75 1.50 -12.44
CA LEU A 218 -12.82 2.13 -13.23
C LEU A 218 -12.30 3.26 -14.14
N MET A 219 -11.32 4.04 -13.68
CA MET A 219 -10.69 5.09 -14.47
C MET A 219 -10.09 4.54 -15.78
N TYR A 220 -9.40 3.40 -15.75
CA TYR A 220 -8.82 2.78 -16.95
C TYR A 220 -9.87 2.44 -18.02
N GLN A 221 -11.11 2.14 -17.60
CA GLN A 221 -12.17 1.69 -18.51
C GLN A 221 -13.11 2.83 -18.95
N VAL A 222 -13.20 3.91 -18.16
CA VAL A 222 -14.17 4.99 -18.42
C VAL A 222 -13.49 6.28 -18.87
N ILE A 223 -12.38 6.65 -18.24
CA ILE A 223 -11.73 7.94 -18.47
C ILE A 223 -10.67 7.85 -19.56
N ASN A 224 -9.76 6.88 -19.45
CA ASN A 224 -8.61 6.78 -20.36
C ASN A 224 -9.02 6.64 -21.84
N PRO A 225 -10.01 5.79 -22.21
CA PRO A 225 -10.42 5.64 -23.61
C PRO A 225 -10.95 6.94 -24.22
N ALA A 226 -11.56 7.82 -23.41
CA ALA A 226 -12.08 9.11 -23.89
C ALA A 226 -10.99 10.09 -24.35
N PHE A 227 -9.72 9.86 -23.97
CA PHE A 227 -8.59 10.71 -24.28
C PHE A 227 -7.50 10.00 -25.12
N GLU A 228 -7.75 8.76 -25.56
CA GLU A 228 -6.76 7.93 -26.27
C GLU A 228 -6.23 8.59 -27.56
N HIS A 229 -7.05 9.42 -28.22
CA HIS A 229 -6.66 10.20 -29.39
C HIS A 229 -5.51 11.19 -29.14
N LEU A 230 -5.18 11.51 -27.88
CA LEU A 230 -4.08 12.41 -27.47
C LEU A 230 -2.78 11.65 -27.18
N THR A 231 -2.43 10.66 -28.00
CA THR A 231 -1.33 9.71 -27.79
C THR A 231 -0.01 10.34 -27.32
N GLY A 232 0.38 11.47 -27.92
CA GLY A 232 1.60 12.20 -27.54
C GLY A 232 1.59 12.71 -26.10
N LEU A 233 0.47 13.26 -25.62
CA LEU A 233 0.36 13.82 -24.27
C LEU A 233 0.10 12.72 -23.22
N VAL A 234 -0.78 11.77 -23.55
CA VAL A 234 -1.14 10.64 -22.68
C VAL A 234 0.05 9.72 -22.41
N SER A 235 1.07 9.69 -23.27
CA SER A 235 2.25 8.83 -23.07
C SER A 235 3.12 9.20 -21.85
N TRP A 236 3.21 10.48 -21.50
CA TRP A 236 4.14 10.97 -20.47
C TRP A 236 3.47 11.85 -19.40
N TYR A 237 2.47 12.66 -19.78
CA TYR A 237 1.91 13.64 -18.86
C TYR A 237 1.11 12.99 -17.73
N TRP A 238 0.44 11.87 -17.99
CA TRP A 238 -0.38 11.16 -17.01
C TRP A 238 0.33 10.90 -15.66
N ALA A 239 1.64 10.61 -15.70
CA ALA A 239 2.42 10.34 -14.48
C ALA A 239 2.92 11.63 -13.77
N VAL A 240 2.88 12.79 -14.43
CA VAL A 240 3.41 14.05 -13.90
C VAL A 240 2.62 14.54 -12.68
N PRO A 241 1.28 14.66 -12.71
CA PRO A 241 0.50 15.06 -11.54
C PRO A 241 0.68 14.13 -10.35
N TYR A 242 0.79 12.83 -10.62
CA TYR A 242 1.07 11.81 -9.61
C TYR A 242 2.42 12.08 -8.92
N ILE A 243 3.49 12.28 -9.68
CA ILE A 243 4.83 12.59 -9.14
C ILE A 243 4.82 13.90 -8.37
N VAL A 244 4.15 14.94 -8.87
CA VAL A 244 4.03 16.23 -8.18
C VAL A 244 3.35 16.07 -6.82
N ALA A 245 2.24 15.32 -6.75
CA ALA A 245 1.55 15.03 -5.50
C ALA A 245 2.46 14.29 -4.50
N LEU A 246 3.24 13.31 -4.96
CA LEU A 246 4.21 12.60 -4.14
C LEU A 246 5.31 13.52 -3.59
N VAL A 247 5.84 14.43 -4.42
CA VAL A 247 6.87 15.40 -4.00
C VAL A 247 6.31 16.35 -2.93
N ILE A 248 5.07 16.82 -3.09
CA ILE A 248 4.39 17.66 -2.09
C ILE A 248 4.24 16.89 -0.78
N MET A 249 3.73 15.66 -0.84
CA MET A 249 3.53 14.81 0.34
C MET A 249 4.82 14.41 1.05
N ARG A 250 5.88 14.16 0.31
CA ARG A 250 7.21 13.85 0.84
C ARG A 250 7.77 14.97 1.72
N ASN A 251 7.49 16.21 1.36
CA ASN A 251 8.06 17.41 1.99
C ASN A 251 7.10 18.08 3.00
N LEU A 252 5.94 17.47 3.26
CA LEU A 252 4.97 17.99 4.21
C LEU A 252 5.53 17.97 5.65
N PRO A 253 5.41 19.07 6.41
CA PRO A 253 5.89 19.14 7.79
C PRO A 253 5.18 18.14 8.69
N MET A 254 5.90 17.56 9.65
CA MET A 254 5.38 16.56 10.61
C MET A 254 4.17 17.05 11.44
N LYS A 255 3.98 18.37 11.55
CA LYS A 255 2.83 19.00 12.23
C LYS A 255 1.55 19.01 11.39
N ALA A 256 1.61 18.72 10.10
CA ALA A 256 0.45 18.66 9.24
C ALA A 256 -0.42 17.44 9.60
N LYS A 257 -1.69 17.67 9.93
CA LYS A 257 -2.66 16.58 10.13
C LYS A 257 -2.83 15.83 8.80
N ARG A 258 -2.26 14.62 8.71
CA ARG A 258 -2.30 13.76 7.52
C ARG A 258 -3.74 13.50 7.03
N SER A 259 -4.73 13.48 7.93
CA SER A 259 -6.14 13.37 7.57
C SER A 259 -6.64 14.50 6.67
N ARG A 260 -6.11 15.73 6.79
CA ARG A 260 -6.50 16.85 5.91
C ARG A 260 -6.10 16.63 4.45
N ILE A 261 -4.94 16.02 4.23
CA ILE A 261 -4.44 15.72 2.89
C ILE A 261 -5.33 14.66 2.23
N LEU A 262 -5.78 13.68 3.01
CA LEU A 262 -6.72 12.67 2.54
C LEU A 262 -8.01 13.31 2.00
N TYR A 263 -8.59 14.28 2.73
CA TYR A 263 -9.78 15.02 2.25
C TYR A 263 -9.52 15.85 0.99
N ILE A 264 -8.31 16.39 0.82
CA ILE A 264 -7.91 17.07 -0.42
C ILE A 264 -7.93 16.08 -1.59
N GLY A 265 -7.34 14.89 -1.43
CA GLY A 265 -7.39 13.82 -2.43
C GLY A 265 -8.83 13.42 -2.79
N MET A 266 -9.72 13.33 -1.79
CA MET A 266 -11.14 13.02 -2.03
C MET A 266 -11.84 14.10 -2.87
N ALA A 267 -11.61 15.38 -2.54
CA ALA A 267 -12.16 16.50 -3.30
C ALA A 267 -11.62 16.54 -4.73
N MET A 268 -10.33 16.21 -4.92
CA MET A 268 -9.71 16.11 -6.23
C MET A 268 -10.33 15.01 -7.10
N ILE A 269 -10.59 13.80 -6.57
CA ILE A 269 -11.30 12.75 -7.33
C ILE A 269 -12.70 13.20 -7.76
N ILE A 270 -13.47 13.79 -6.84
CA ILE A 270 -14.82 14.28 -7.18
C ILE A 270 -14.74 15.35 -8.27
N GLY A 271 -13.81 16.30 -8.13
CA GLY A 271 -13.57 17.33 -9.13
C GLY A 271 -13.15 16.76 -10.49
N ALA A 272 -12.36 15.69 -10.51
CA ALA A 272 -11.95 15.02 -11.74
C ALA A 272 -13.14 14.41 -12.48
N PHE A 273 -14.03 13.69 -11.78
CA PHE A 273 -15.22 13.09 -12.41
C PHE A 273 -16.25 14.13 -12.84
N ILE A 274 -16.47 15.19 -12.06
CA ILE A 274 -17.34 16.30 -12.46
C ILE A 274 -16.79 16.99 -13.71
N SER A 275 -15.49 17.30 -13.73
CA SER A 275 -14.82 17.88 -14.90
C SER A 275 -14.92 16.95 -16.11
N PHE A 276 -14.75 15.64 -15.88
CA PHE A 276 -14.93 14.63 -16.92
C PHE A 276 -16.36 14.62 -17.48
N MET A 277 -17.40 14.90 -16.71
CA MET A 277 -18.78 14.95 -17.24
C MET A 277 -19.09 16.24 -18.01
N LEU A 278 -18.45 17.35 -17.66
CA LEU A 278 -18.80 18.68 -18.18
C LEU A 278 -17.95 19.12 -19.39
N LEU A 279 -16.77 18.53 -19.59
CA LEU A 279 -15.80 19.01 -20.57
C LEU A 279 -15.83 18.24 -21.91
N GLY A 280 -15.34 18.89 -22.97
CA GLY A 280 -15.48 18.50 -24.38
C GLY A 280 -14.41 17.53 -24.93
N ARG A 281 -13.56 16.95 -24.07
CA ARG A 281 -12.47 16.00 -24.40
C ARG A 281 -11.26 16.59 -25.12
N ASN A 282 -11.05 17.90 -25.04
CA ASN A 282 -9.89 18.55 -25.64
C ASN A 282 -8.62 18.37 -24.79
N THR A 283 -7.48 18.83 -25.30
CA THR A 283 -6.20 18.80 -24.59
C THR A 283 -6.23 19.49 -23.22
N SER A 284 -6.88 20.66 -23.10
CA SER A 284 -7.07 21.34 -21.79
C SER A 284 -7.89 20.53 -20.80
N ASP A 285 -8.84 19.76 -21.32
CA ASP A 285 -9.77 18.98 -20.53
C ASP A 285 -9.08 17.74 -19.98
N TYR A 286 -8.25 17.10 -20.82
CA TYR A 286 -7.34 16.04 -20.39
C TYR A 286 -6.43 16.52 -19.27
N LEU A 287 -5.72 17.64 -19.47
CA LEU A 287 -4.83 18.20 -18.44
C LEU A 287 -5.57 18.43 -17.12
N THR A 288 -6.81 18.92 -17.16
CA THR A 288 -7.60 19.19 -15.95
C THR A 288 -8.02 17.89 -15.25
N VAL A 289 -8.64 16.96 -15.99
CA VAL A 289 -9.14 15.70 -15.44
C VAL A 289 -7.99 14.85 -14.92
N ASP A 290 -6.93 14.68 -15.72
CA ASP A 290 -5.76 13.89 -15.39
C ASP A 290 -5.01 14.46 -14.18
N THR A 291 -4.83 15.79 -14.12
CA THR A 291 -4.15 16.43 -12.98
C THR A 291 -4.88 16.20 -11.67
N LEU A 292 -6.20 16.35 -11.68
CA LEU A 292 -7.02 16.10 -10.48
C LEU A 292 -7.01 14.62 -10.12
N MET A 293 -7.16 13.73 -11.10
CA MET A 293 -7.26 12.29 -10.87
C MET A 293 -5.95 11.68 -10.38
N LEU A 294 -4.87 11.83 -11.16
CA LEU A 294 -3.59 11.20 -10.86
C LEU A 294 -2.89 11.89 -9.69
N GLY A 295 -3.13 13.18 -9.48
CA GLY A 295 -2.73 13.87 -8.26
C GLY A 295 -3.41 13.28 -7.02
N ALA A 296 -4.70 12.95 -7.08
CA ALA A 296 -5.40 12.29 -5.98
C ALA A 296 -4.91 10.86 -5.74
N CYS A 297 -4.67 10.08 -6.81
CA CYS A 297 -4.07 8.75 -6.70
C CYS A 297 -2.71 8.81 -6.00
N GLY A 298 -1.84 9.76 -6.36
CA GLY A 298 -0.55 9.97 -5.70
C GLY A 298 -0.70 10.29 -4.21
N ILE A 299 -1.72 11.08 -3.85
CA ILE A 299 -2.04 11.36 -2.45
C ILE A 299 -2.42 10.09 -1.69
N PHE A 300 -3.35 9.33 -2.24
CA PHE A 300 -3.85 8.13 -1.59
C PHE A 300 -2.78 7.05 -1.47
N ASP A 301 -2.02 6.82 -2.54
CA ASP A 301 -0.95 5.83 -2.57
C ASP A 301 0.06 6.06 -1.46
N LEU A 302 0.60 7.28 -1.37
CA LEU A 302 1.58 7.56 -0.35
C LEU A 302 0.97 7.57 1.06
N PHE A 303 -0.30 7.93 1.19
CA PHE A 303 -1.01 7.86 2.47
C PHE A 303 -1.09 6.41 2.98
N TRP A 304 -1.58 5.47 2.17
CA TRP A 304 -1.73 4.09 2.63
C TRP A 304 -0.39 3.34 2.66
N TRP A 305 0.59 3.65 1.81
CA TRP A 305 1.96 3.16 1.94
C TRP A 305 2.61 3.61 3.25
N SER A 306 2.32 4.82 3.72
CA SER A 306 2.80 5.30 5.02
C SER A 306 2.22 4.47 6.16
N ILE A 307 0.94 4.13 6.11
CA ILE A 307 0.30 3.29 7.14
C ILE A 307 0.88 1.88 7.10
N LEU A 308 1.01 1.31 5.91
CA LEU A 308 1.62 -0.01 5.72
C LEU A 308 3.05 -0.06 6.26
N GLY A 309 3.84 1.00 6.01
CA GLY A 309 5.18 1.17 6.55
C GLY A 309 5.21 1.24 8.09
N GLU A 310 4.25 1.90 8.73
CA GLU A 310 4.11 1.92 10.20
C GLU A 310 3.76 0.54 10.76
N MET A 311 2.92 -0.23 10.06
CA MET A 311 2.52 -1.57 10.47
C MET A 311 3.66 -2.59 10.50
N LEU A 312 4.74 -2.38 9.76
CA LEU A 312 5.87 -3.31 9.70
C LEU A 312 6.58 -3.52 11.04
N ASP A 313 6.52 -2.55 11.95
CA ASP A 313 7.12 -2.67 13.29
C ASP A 313 6.34 -3.60 14.21
N TYR A 314 5.04 -3.74 13.96
CA TYR A 314 4.13 -4.54 14.75
C TYR A 314 3.88 -5.91 14.10
N SER A 315 4.58 -6.22 13.02
CA SER A 315 4.47 -7.46 12.27
C SER A 315 5.59 -8.44 12.62
N ASP A 316 5.24 -9.71 12.78
CA ASP A 316 6.20 -10.80 12.88
C ASP A 316 6.91 -11.06 11.54
N ASN A 317 6.19 -10.87 10.44
CA ASN A 317 6.70 -11.04 9.07
C ASN A 317 6.43 -9.78 8.21
N PRO A 318 7.42 -8.87 8.10
CA PRO A 318 7.33 -7.68 7.27
C PRO A 318 6.98 -7.96 5.81
N THR A 319 7.51 -9.03 5.20
CA THR A 319 7.16 -9.41 3.81
C THR A 319 5.69 -9.74 3.67
N GLN A 320 5.14 -10.48 4.63
CA GLN A 320 3.73 -10.87 4.58
C GLN A 320 2.82 -9.65 4.73
N THR A 321 3.08 -8.78 5.71
CA THR A 321 2.28 -7.56 5.90
C THR A 321 2.37 -6.65 4.69
N PHE A 322 3.58 -6.39 4.19
CA PHE A 322 3.79 -5.53 3.03
C PHE A 322 3.13 -6.10 1.77
N GLY A 323 3.35 -7.40 1.51
CA GLY A 323 2.78 -8.11 0.36
C GLY A 323 1.25 -8.15 0.38
N ILE A 324 0.63 -8.50 1.51
CA ILE A 324 -0.84 -8.50 1.65
C ILE A 324 -1.40 -7.09 1.46
N GLY A 325 -0.79 -6.07 2.07
CA GLY A 325 -1.22 -4.68 1.93
C GLY A 325 -1.17 -4.18 0.48
N LEU A 326 -0.08 -4.46 -0.24
CA LEU A 326 0.05 -4.13 -1.66
C LEU A 326 -0.88 -4.96 -2.55
N SER A 327 -1.13 -6.22 -2.20
CA SER A 327 -2.04 -7.09 -2.98
C SER A 327 -3.47 -6.56 -3.02
N ALA A 328 -3.91 -5.85 -1.96
CA ALA A 328 -5.22 -5.21 -1.92
C ALA A 328 -5.37 -4.10 -2.98
N ASN A 329 -4.28 -3.39 -3.31
CA ASN A 329 -4.27 -2.41 -4.39
C ASN A 329 -4.49 -3.10 -5.75
N VAL A 330 -3.69 -4.12 -6.04
CA VAL A 330 -3.80 -4.88 -7.30
C VAL A 330 -5.18 -5.53 -7.44
N PHE A 331 -5.72 -6.07 -6.34
CA PHE A 331 -7.07 -6.63 -6.32
C PHE A 331 -8.15 -5.58 -6.56
N GLY A 332 -8.03 -4.39 -5.95
CA GLY A 332 -8.97 -3.29 -6.18
C GLY A 332 -8.96 -2.80 -7.63
N ILE A 333 -7.77 -2.59 -8.21
CA ILE A 333 -7.63 -2.21 -9.63
C ILE A 333 -8.28 -3.28 -10.53
N LEU A 334 -8.01 -4.56 -10.29
CA LEU A 334 -8.58 -5.66 -11.08
C LEU A 334 -10.11 -5.70 -10.97
N CYS A 335 -10.67 -5.60 -9.76
CA CYS A 335 -12.12 -5.55 -9.58
C CYS A 335 -12.75 -4.32 -10.23
N GLY A 336 -12.09 -3.16 -10.15
CA GLY A 336 -12.56 -1.93 -10.80
C GLY A 336 -12.52 -2.04 -12.33
N GLY A 337 -11.48 -2.65 -12.88
CA GLY A 337 -11.37 -2.93 -14.32
C GLY A 337 -12.44 -3.89 -14.81
N VAL A 338 -12.68 -4.99 -14.10
CA VAL A 338 -13.76 -5.95 -14.41
C VAL A 338 -15.14 -5.28 -14.32
N LEU A 339 -15.37 -4.45 -13.30
CA LEU A 339 -16.60 -3.68 -13.17
C LEU A 339 -16.78 -2.70 -14.35
N GLY A 340 -15.71 -2.00 -14.74
CA GLY A 340 -15.71 -1.09 -15.89
C GLY A 340 -16.00 -1.80 -17.21
N MET A 341 -15.38 -2.97 -17.44
CA MET A 341 -15.68 -3.82 -18.60
C MET A 341 -17.15 -4.29 -18.59
N ALA A 342 -17.66 -4.71 -17.44
CA ALA A 342 -19.05 -5.11 -17.32
C ALA A 342 -20.00 -3.96 -17.69
N VAL A 343 -19.77 -2.74 -17.19
CA VAL A 343 -20.60 -1.56 -17.49
C VAL A 343 -20.50 -1.16 -18.96
N THR A 344 -19.31 -1.13 -19.54
CA THR A 344 -19.11 -0.77 -20.96
C THR A 344 -19.71 -1.82 -21.92
N SER A 345 -19.67 -3.10 -21.54
CA SER A 345 -20.27 -4.18 -22.34
C SER A 345 -21.80 -4.13 -22.45
N MET A 346 -22.47 -3.32 -21.61
CA MET A 346 -23.93 -3.14 -21.67
C MET A 346 -24.40 -2.29 -22.86
N GLY A 347 -23.47 -1.69 -23.63
CA GLY A 347 -23.80 -0.89 -24.82
C GLY A 347 -24.50 0.44 -24.49
N LEU A 348 -24.37 0.93 -23.26
CA LEU A 348 -24.95 2.19 -22.81
C LEU A 348 -24.22 3.40 -23.44
N PRO A 349 -24.90 4.55 -23.61
CA PRO A 349 -24.26 5.79 -23.98
C PRO A 349 -23.12 6.15 -23.00
N GLY A 350 -22.03 6.75 -23.51
CA GLY A 350 -20.87 7.09 -22.68
C GLY A 350 -21.19 8.00 -21.48
N ALA A 351 -22.22 8.85 -21.59
CA ALA A 351 -22.70 9.66 -20.47
C ALA A 351 -23.29 8.80 -19.32
N GLU A 352 -24.03 7.74 -19.64
CA GLU A 352 -24.60 6.84 -18.63
C GLU A 352 -23.52 6.02 -17.94
N VAL A 353 -22.53 5.53 -18.71
CA VAL A 353 -21.34 4.85 -18.17
C VAL A 353 -20.59 5.75 -17.19
N ALA A 354 -20.40 7.03 -17.55
CA ALA A 354 -19.75 8.01 -16.67
C ALA A 354 -20.54 8.27 -15.38
N VAL A 355 -21.88 8.32 -15.44
CA VAL A 355 -22.75 8.48 -14.27
C VAL A 355 -22.67 7.27 -13.33
N ILE A 356 -22.66 6.05 -13.88
CA ILE A 356 -22.48 4.81 -13.09
C ILE A 356 -21.13 4.84 -12.37
N ALA A 357 -20.06 5.18 -13.10
CA ALA A 357 -18.72 5.31 -12.51
C ALA A 357 -18.67 6.37 -11.40
N LEU A 358 -19.29 7.54 -11.61
CA LEU A 358 -19.39 8.57 -10.58
C LEU A 358 -20.16 8.09 -9.35
N THR A 359 -21.20 7.28 -9.53
CA THR A 359 -21.95 6.73 -8.40
C THR A 359 -21.08 5.80 -7.54
N VAL A 360 -20.29 4.93 -8.17
CA VAL A 360 -19.33 4.07 -7.46
C VAL A 360 -18.29 4.92 -6.70
N VAL A 361 -17.77 5.97 -7.34
CA VAL A 361 -16.83 6.91 -6.74
C VAL A 361 -17.44 7.62 -5.54
N CYS A 362 -18.67 8.13 -5.65
CA CYS A 362 -19.36 8.78 -4.54
C CYS A 362 -19.54 7.82 -3.35
N VAL A 363 -19.97 6.57 -3.60
CA VAL A 363 -20.13 5.56 -2.54
C VAL A 363 -18.79 5.26 -1.86
N THR A 364 -17.73 5.01 -2.63
CA THR A 364 -16.41 4.69 -2.08
C THR A 364 -15.85 5.84 -1.23
N LEU A 365 -16.03 7.09 -1.66
CA LEU A 365 -15.57 8.27 -0.93
C LEU A 365 -16.38 8.52 0.36
N VAL A 366 -17.67 8.21 0.40
CA VAL A 366 -18.47 8.29 1.65
C VAL A 366 -17.99 7.27 2.70
N MET A 367 -17.56 6.09 2.26
CA MET A 367 -17.06 5.03 3.17
C MET A 367 -15.67 5.32 3.73
N LEU A 368 -14.89 6.19 3.09
CA LEU A 368 -13.47 6.38 3.36
C LEU A 368 -13.16 7.08 4.70
N PRO A 369 -13.84 8.18 5.10
CA PRO A 369 -13.62 8.83 6.39
C PRO A 369 -13.85 7.93 7.63
N PRO A 370 -14.97 7.20 7.77
CA PRO A 370 -15.19 6.33 8.94
C PRO A 370 -14.17 5.19 8.99
N LEU A 371 -13.80 4.65 7.82
CA LEU A 371 -12.80 3.60 7.72
C LEU A 371 -11.41 4.08 8.15
N ASN A 372 -11.00 5.28 7.71
CA ASN A 372 -9.76 5.91 8.15
C ASN A 372 -9.77 6.20 9.67
N HIS A 373 -10.89 6.67 10.22
CA HIS A 373 -11.01 6.90 11.66
C HIS A 373 -10.79 5.62 12.46
N GLN A 374 -11.45 4.52 12.07
CA GLN A 374 -11.28 3.22 12.70
C GLN A 374 -9.85 2.69 12.56
N LEU A 375 -9.23 2.85 11.39
CA LEU A 375 -7.85 2.42 11.15
C LEU A 375 -6.86 3.15 12.04
N VAL A 376 -6.96 4.48 12.13
CA VAL A 376 -6.10 5.29 13.00
C VAL A 376 -6.30 4.94 14.48
N LEU A 377 -7.54 4.69 14.91
CA LEU A 377 -7.82 4.24 16.28
C LEU A 377 -7.17 2.89 16.60
N LEU A 378 -7.30 1.91 15.71
CA LEU A 378 -6.72 0.58 15.90
C LEU A 378 -5.19 0.58 15.86
N LEU A 379 -4.57 1.44 15.06
CA LEU A 379 -3.12 1.59 15.02
C LEU A 379 -2.60 2.23 16.31
N LYS A 380 -3.26 3.30 16.78
CA LYS A 380 -2.92 3.94 18.05
C LYS A 380 -3.09 3.00 19.23
N SER A 381 -4.14 2.18 19.24
CA SER A 381 -4.35 1.24 20.33
C SER A 381 -3.24 0.19 20.40
N HIS A 382 -2.80 -0.38 19.28
CA HIS A 382 -1.66 -1.30 19.26
C HIS A 382 -0.35 -0.63 19.65
N ALA A 383 -0.09 0.58 19.15
CA ALA A 383 1.10 1.34 19.53
C ALA A 383 1.13 1.61 21.04
N TYR A 384 -0.02 1.94 21.64
CA TYR A 384 -0.14 2.11 23.08
C TYR A 384 0.06 0.82 23.84
N LEU A 385 -0.61 -0.27 23.46
CA LEU A 385 -0.47 -1.56 24.15
C LEU A 385 1.00 -2.03 24.13
N ALA A 386 1.67 -1.90 22.99
CA ALA A 386 3.10 -2.20 22.88
C ALA A 386 3.96 -1.27 23.76
N ALA A 387 3.60 0.00 23.91
CA ALA A 387 4.30 0.92 24.82
C ALA A 387 4.00 0.59 26.29
N TYR A 388 2.75 0.31 26.63
CA TYR A 388 2.25 -0.01 27.97
C TYR A 388 2.90 -1.28 28.52
N ASP A 389 3.02 -2.32 27.70
CA ASP A 389 3.71 -3.57 28.07
C ASP A 389 5.20 -3.37 28.41
N ASN A 390 5.81 -2.28 27.95
CA ASN A 390 7.21 -1.92 28.22
C ASN A 390 7.39 -0.93 29.39
N MET A 391 6.30 -0.42 29.98
CA MET A 391 6.34 0.51 31.11
C MET A 391 6.54 -0.22 32.45
N SER A 392 7.05 0.49 33.47
CA SER A 392 7.10 -0.04 34.83
C SER A 392 5.69 -0.15 35.44
N GLN A 393 5.52 -1.03 36.44
CA GLN A 393 4.22 -1.19 37.14
C GLN A 393 3.70 0.11 37.77
N SER A 394 4.58 0.99 38.23
CA SER A 394 4.18 2.30 38.77
C SER A 394 3.56 3.18 37.68
N GLN A 395 4.22 3.29 36.53
CA GLN A 395 3.74 4.08 35.38
C GLN A 395 2.41 3.55 34.85
N GLN A 396 2.25 2.23 34.77
CA GLN A 396 0.99 1.59 34.35
C GLN A 396 -0.18 1.97 35.28
N THR A 397 0.06 1.97 36.59
CA THR A 397 -0.94 2.31 37.60
C THR A 397 -1.33 3.79 37.54
N ASP A 398 -0.37 4.68 37.31
CA ASP A 398 -0.60 6.12 37.20
C ASP A 398 -1.50 6.48 36.01
N ILE A 399 -1.32 5.83 34.85
CA ILE A 399 -2.12 6.10 33.65
C ILE A 399 -3.60 5.76 33.86
N VAL A 400 -3.86 4.62 34.51
CA VAL A 400 -5.23 4.19 34.83
C VAL A 400 -5.87 5.15 35.83
N ARG A 401 -5.10 5.67 36.79
CA ARG A 401 -5.57 6.58 37.83
C ARG A 401 -5.84 8.00 37.32
N GLN A 402 -5.05 8.48 36.36
CA GLN A 402 -5.17 9.84 35.81
C GLN A 402 -6.38 10.03 34.88
N THR A 403 -6.96 8.95 34.34
CA THR A 403 -8.12 9.08 33.45
C THR A 403 -9.44 9.03 34.21
N LYS A 404 -10.15 10.16 34.25
CA LYS A 404 -11.46 10.29 34.88
C LYS A 404 -12.50 9.41 34.17
N THR A 405 -13.16 8.54 34.92
CA THR A 405 -14.35 7.79 34.49
C THR A 405 -15.62 8.55 34.83
N LEU A 406 -16.73 8.26 34.14
CA LEU A 406 -18.08 8.72 34.49
C LEU A 406 -18.50 8.15 35.85
N ASP A 407 -18.22 6.86 36.08
CA ASP A 407 -18.46 6.15 37.34
C ASP A 407 -17.22 5.38 37.80
N PRO A 408 -17.02 5.15 39.12
CA PRO A 408 -15.94 4.30 39.62
C PRO A 408 -15.99 2.88 39.04
N LEU A 409 -14.82 2.35 38.67
CA LEU A 409 -14.68 0.94 38.32
C LEU A 409 -14.76 0.08 39.58
N THR A 410 -15.47 -1.04 39.48
CA THR A 410 -15.43 -2.11 40.49
C THR A 410 -14.06 -2.81 40.48
N VAL A 411 -13.72 -3.54 41.55
CA VAL A 411 -12.48 -4.32 41.64
C VAL A 411 -12.32 -5.25 40.43
N ARG A 412 -13.41 -5.93 40.03
CA ARG A 412 -13.38 -6.85 38.90
C ARG A 412 -13.19 -6.14 37.56
N GLU A 413 -13.78 -4.96 37.38
CA GLU A 413 -13.56 -4.14 36.19
C GLU A 413 -12.13 -3.59 36.13
N GLN A 414 -11.50 -3.28 37.27
CA GLN A 414 -10.09 -2.88 37.32
C GLN A 414 -9.17 -4.03 36.89
N GLU A 415 -9.40 -5.24 37.37
CA GLU A 415 -8.65 -6.44 36.95
C GLU A 415 -8.78 -6.70 35.45
N VAL A 416 -10.02 -6.64 34.92
CA VAL A 416 -10.29 -6.81 33.49
C VAL A 416 -9.63 -5.69 32.68
N LEU A 417 -9.69 -4.44 33.15
CA LEU A 417 -9.02 -3.31 32.50
C LEU A 417 -7.50 -3.52 32.42
N GLN A 418 -6.86 -3.95 33.50
CA GLN A 418 -5.42 -4.21 33.51
C GLN A 418 -5.02 -5.27 32.48
N LEU A 419 -5.79 -6.36 32.37
CA LEU A 419 -5.53 -7.39 31.37
C LEU A 419 -5.83 -6.91 29.93
N ILE A 420 -6.81 -6.03 29.74
CA ILE A 420 -7.07 -5.36 28.46
C ILE A 420 -5.86 -4.51 28.05
N LEU A 421 -5.29 -3.74 28.98
CA LEU A 421 -4.13 -2.89 28.73
C LEU A 421 -2.84 -3.70 28.55
N SER A 422 -2.79 -4.92 29.07
CA SER A 422 -1.73 -5.92 28.83
C SER A 422 -1.89 -6.69 27.51
N GLY A 423 -2.72 -6.19 26.59
CA GLY A 423 -2.92 -6.78 25.25
C GLY A 423 -3.71 -8.11 25.20
N LYS A 424 -4.23 -8.62 26.31
CA LYS A 424 -4.90 -9.94 26.35
C LYS A 424 -6.24 -9.96 25.62
N SER A 425 -6.50 -11.03 24.87
CA SER A 425 -7.81 -11.33 24.26
C SER A 425 -8.84 -11.71 25.33
N ASN A 426 -10.14 -11.60 25.02
CA ASN A 426 -11.19 -11.97 25.97
C ASN A 426 -11.08 -13.42 26.44
N ARG A 427 -10.59 -14.32 25.57
CA ARG A 427 -10.34 -15.74 25.91
C ARG A 427 -9.19 -15.88 26.91
N GLU A 428 -8.11 -15.13 26.73
CA GLU A 428 -6.99 -15.13 27.68
C GLU A 428 -7.36 -14.50 29.01
N ILE A 429 -8.15 -13.41 28.99
CA ILE A 429 -8.68 -12.77 30.21
C ILE A 429 -9.58 -13.75 30.97
N ALA A 430 -10.47 -14.45 30.25
CA ALA A 430 -11.34 -15.47 30.81
C ALA A 430 -10.55 -16.58 31.52
N GLY A 431 -9.49 -17.08 30.86
CA GLY A 431 -8.58 -18.06 31.45
C GLY A 431 -7.80 -17.53 32.66
N ALA A 432 -7.25 -16.32 32.58
CA ALA A 432 -6.48 -15.70 33.66
C ALA A 432 -7.32 -15.41 34.91
N LEU A 433 -8.60 -15.08 34.72
CA LEU A 433 -9.52 -14.68 35.77
C LEU A 433 -10.50 -15.80 36.19
N PHE A 434 -10.37 -17.01 35.61
CA PHE A 434 -11.24 -18.17 35.84
C PHE A 434 -12.75 -17.87 35.66
N ILE A 435 -13.11 -17.14 34.60
CA ILE A 435 -14.50 -16.80 34.24
C ILE A 435 -14.80 -17.11 32.78
N SER A 436 -16.07 -17.05 32.38
CA SER A 436 -16.46 -17.26 30.98
C SER A 436 -16.10 -16.06 30.09
N GLU A 437 -15.87 -16.30 28.79
CA GLU A 437 -15.64 -15.22 27.81
C GLU A 437 -16.83 -14.25 27.73
N SER A 438 -18.07 -14.74 27.91
CA SER A 438 -19.26 -13.88 27.95
C SER A 438 -19.25 -12.97 29.18
N THR A 439 -18.81 -13.45 30.34
CA THR A 439 -18.61 -12.62 31.54
C THR A 439 -17.57 -11.53 31.30
N VAL A 440 -16.45 -11.85 30.62
CA VAL A 440 -15.45 -10.84 30.24
C VAL A 440 -16.04 -9.78 29.30
N LYS A 441 -16.85 -10.19 28.31
CA LYS A 441 -17.54 -9.25 27.41
C LYS A 441 -18.46 -8.31 28.17
N THR A 442 -19.17 -8.79 29.18
CA THR A 442 -20.02 -7.96 30.04
C THR A 442 -19.19 -6.95 30.82
N HIS A 443 -18.10 -7.36 31.48
CA HIS A 443 -17.20 -6.43 32.18
C HIS A 443 -16.60 -5.39 31.23
N ALA A 444 -16.13 -5.82 30.05
CA ALA A 444 -15.60 -4.91 29.04
C ALA A 444 -16.64 -3.89 28.59
N ARG A 445 -17.89 -4.30 28.35
CA ARG A 445 -18.99 -3.40 27.99
C ARG A 445 -19.29 -2.38 29.09
N ASN A 446 -19.28 -2.80 30.35
CA ASN A 446 -19.49 -1.90 31.47
C ASN A 446 -18.34 -0.89 31.59
N ILE A 447 -17.09 -1.34 31.45
CA ILE A 447 -15.92 -0.46 31.40
C ILE A 447 -16.09 0.55 30.27
N PHE A 448 -16.44 0.12 29.06
CA PHE A 448 -16.62 1.01 27.92
C PHE A 448 -17.70 2.06 28.20
N SER A 449 -18.83 1.67 28.78
CA SER A 449 -19.88 2.60 29.21
C SER A 449 -19.39 3.61 30.25
N LYS A 450 -18.59 3.19 31.23
CA LYS A 450 -18.05 4.07 32.28
C LYS A 450 -16.99 5.04 31.79
N TYR A 451 -16.35 4.78 30.65
CA TYR A 451 -15.43 5.69 29.98
C TYR A 451 -16.07 6.45 28.80
N ASP A 452 -17.37 6.27 28.57
CA ASP A 452 -18.10 6.85 27.43
C ASP A 452 -17.48 6.51 26.07
N VAL A 453 -17.14 5.24 25.87
CA VAL A 453 -16.55 4.73 24.63
C VAL A 453 -17.32 3.54 24.09
N GLY A 454 -17.32 3.34 22.77
CA GLY A 454 -18.01 2.24 22.11
C GLY A 454 -17.13 1.02 21.87
N SER A 455 -15.81 1.13 22.04
CA SER A 455 -14.88 0.03 21.71
C SER A 455 -13.61 0.01 22.56
N ARG A 456 -12.92 -1.14 22.55
CA ARG A 456 -11.59 -1.33 23.15
C ARG A 456 -10.56 -0.33 22.61
N ALA A 457 -10.60 -0.07 21.30
CA ALA A 457 -9.66 0.85 20.65
C ALA A 457 -9.90 2.30 21.10
N GLU A 458 -11.16 2.70 21.24
CA GLU A 458 -11.54 3.99 21.78
C GLU A 458 -11.17 4.12 23.25
N LEU A 459 -11.42 3.11 24.08
CA LEU A 459 -10.98 3.07 25.48
C LEU A 459 -9.48 3.37 25.59
N ILE A 460 -8.66 2.64 24.83
CA ILE A 460 -7.20 2.83 24.83
C ILE A 460 -6.84 4.22 24.31
N SER A 461 -7.50 4.71 23.25
CA SER A 461 -7.26 6.05 22.74
C SER A 461 -7.66 7.15 23.73
N THR A 462 -8.67 6.92 24.57
CA THR A 462 -9.10 7.86 25.62
C THR A 462 -8.08 7.90 26.75
N LEU A 463 -7.58 6.74 27.18
CA LEU A 463 -6.50 6.65 28.17
C LEU A 463 -5.21 7.32 27.68
N LEU A 464 -4.90 7.19 26.39
CA LEU A 464 -3.78 7.85 25.72
C LEU A 464 -3.84 9.39 25.73
N LYS A 465 -5.04 9.98 25.57
CA LYS A 465 -5.18 11.43 25.41
C LYS A 465 -4.72 12.20 26.65
N ASN A 466 -4.88 11.61 27.83
CA ASN A 466 -4.55 12.25 29.10
C ASN A 466 -3.04 12.27 29.41
N GLN A 467 -2.21 11.53 28.64
CA GLN A 467 -0.75 11.61 28.76
C GLN A 467 -0.13 12.83 28.07
N ARG A 468 -0.88 13.57 27.23
CA ARG A 468 -0.37 14.74 26.50
C ARG A 468 -0.70 16.09 27.15
N VAL A 469 -1.21 16.07 28.38
CA VAL A 469 -1.47 17.26 29.17
C VAL A 469 -0.39 17.34 30.24
N GLU A 470 0.85 17.58 29.83
CA GLU A 470 1.94 18.15 30.62
C GLU A 470 3.03 18.70 29.68
#